data_AF-A0A3P6LP39-F1
#
_entry.id   AF-A0A3P6LP39-F1
#
_cell.length_a   1.000
_cell.length_b   1.000
_cell.length_c   1.000
_cell.angle_alpha   90.00
_cell.angle_beta   90.00
_cell.angle_gamma   90.00
#
_symmetry.space_group_name_H-M   'P 1'
#
loop_
_entity.id
_entity.type
_entity.pdbx_description
1 polymer ?
#
loop_
_entity_poly.entity_id
_entity_poly.type
_entity_poly.pdbx_seq_one_letter_code
_entity_poly.pdbx_strand_id
1 'polypeptide(L)'
;MSSSLPDDINALKRLLAEQEALNRALLEKLNEREREIDHLQAQLDKLRRMNFGSRSEKVSRRIAQMEADLKALQKESDTLTGRVDDPAVQRPLRQTRTRKPFPNHSPR
;
A
#
# COMPACT_ATOMS: atom_id res chain seq x y z
N MET A 1 -30.35 8.39 -21.51
CA MET A 1 -30.32 9.47 -20.51
C MET A 1 -29.61 10.65 -21.15
N SER A 2 -30.35 11.60 -21.70
CA SER A 2 -29.81 12.79 -22.35
C SER A 2 -29.35 13.79 -21.30
N SER A 3 -28.08 13.70 -20.91
CA SER A 3 -27.41 14.74 -20.13
C SER A 3 -27.12 15.93 -21.05
N SER A 4 -28.10 16.84 -21.17
CA SER A 4 -27.85 18.17 -21.74
C SER A 4 -26.81 18.85 -20.86
N LEU A 5 -25.59 18.98 -21.39
CA LEU A 5 -24.58 19.87 -20.81
C LEU A 5 -25.12 21.30 -20.91
N PRO A 6 -24.94 22.15 -19.88
CA PRO A 6 -25.28 23.56 -20.00
C PRO A 6 -24.44 24.22 -21.11
N ASP A 7 -25.07 24.80 -22.13
CA ASP A 7 -24.35 25.52 -23.20
C ASP A 7 -23.88 26.93 -22.77
N ASP A 8 -24.28 27.39 -21.58
CA ASP A 8 -23.81 28.66 -21.02
C ASP A 8 -22.38 28.53 -20.48
N ILE A 9 -21.48 29.33 -21.04
CA ILE A 9 -20.05 29.42 -20.66
C ILE A 9 -19.89 29.67 -19.16
N ASN A 10 -20.78 30.45 -18.53
CA ASN A 10 -20.68 30.71 -17.09
C ASN A 10 -21.07 29.49 -16.25
N ALA A 11 -22.07 28.73 -16.70
CA ALA A 11 -22.47 27.47 -16.07
C ALA A 11 -21.35 26.41 -16.20
N LEU A 12 -20.72 26.31 -17.37
CA LEU A 12 -19.58 25.40 -17.59
C LEU A 12 -18.37 25.75 -16.71
N LYS A 13 -18.04 27.03 -16.58
CA LYS A 13 -16.95 27.48 -15.69
C LYS A 13 -17.21 27.13 -14.23
N ARG A 14 -18.46 27.26 -13.76
CA ARG A 14 -18.85 26.87 -12.39
C ARG A 14 -18.74 25.36 -12.18
N LEU A 15 -19.25 24.57 -13.12
CA LEU A 15 -19.13 23.11 -13.07
C LEU A 15 -17.67 22.65 -13.09
N LEU A 16 -16.82 23.29 -13.88
CA LEU A 16 -15.39 23.00 -13.92
C LEU A 16 -14.73 23.28 -12.56
N ALA A 17 -15.02 24.43 -11.95
CA ALA A 17 -14.48 24.78 -10.64
C ALA A 17 -14.95 23.82 -9.54
N GLU A 18 -16.22 23.40 -9.59
CA GLU A 18 -16.77 22.40 -8.67
C GLU A 18 -16.09 21.04 -8.85
N GLN A 19 -15.91 20.59 -10.10
CA GLN A 19 -15.21 19.36 -10.40
C GLN A 19 -13.74 19.40 -9.97
N GLU A 20 -13.06 20.53 -10.16
CA GLU A 20 -11.68 20.72 -9.66
C GLU A 20 -11.60 20.65 -8.14
N ALA A 21 -12.57 21.24 -7.42
CA ALA A 21 -12.64 21.14 -5.97
C ALA A 21 -12.86 19.70 -5.50
N LEU A 22 -13.77 18.96 -6.16
CA LEU A 22 -13.99 17.54 -5.89
C LEU A 22 -12.73 16.70 -6.17
N ASN A 23 -12.05 16.94 -7.29
CA ASN A 23 -10.81 16.24 -7.62
C ASN A 23 -9.72 16.50 -6.58
N ARG A 24 -9.58 17.73 -6.08
CA ARG A 24 -8.63 18.06 -5.00
C ARG A 24 -8.95 17.30 -3.72
N ALA A 25 -10.22 17.30 -3.30
CA ALA A 25 -10.64 16.57 -2.11
C ALA A 25 -10.42 15.06 -2.23
N LEU A 26 -10.62 14.49 -3.42
CA LEU A 26 -10.33 13.07 -3.70
C LEU A 26 -8.83 12.78 -3.65
N LEU A 27 -7.99 13.65 -4.21
CA LEU A 27 -6.53 13.51 -4.14
C LEU A 27 -6.01 13.58 -2.71
N GLU A 28 -6.56 14.48 -1.87
CA GLU A 28 -6.20 14.54 -0.45
C GLU A 28 -6.55 13.24 0.28
N LYS A 29 -7.75 12.69 0.06
CA LYS A 29 -8.15 11.38 0.61
C LYS A 29 -7.26 10.24 0.14
N LEU A 30 -6.81 10.25 -1.11
CA LEU A 30 -5.86 9.26 -1.61
C LEU A 30 -4.50 9.38 -0.90
N ASN A 31 -3.98 10.60 -0.76
CA ASN A 31 -2.73 10.84 -0.04
C ASN A 31 -2.80 10.41 1.44
N GLU A 32 -3.93 10.64 2.10
CA GLU A 32 -4.16 10.15 3.48
C GLU A 32 -4.11 8.62 3.55
N ARG A 33 -4.78 7.94 2.61
CA ARG A 33 -4.74 6.48 2.52
C ARG A 33 -3.36 5.93 2.21
N GLU A 34 -2.60 6.57 1.32
CA GLU A 34 -1.22 6.16 1.02
C GLU A 34 -0.34 6.23 2.27
N ARG A 35 -0.47 7.30 3.08
CA ARG A 35 0.24 7.42 4.36
C ARG A 35 -0.16 6.33 5.35
N GLU A 36 -1.44 5.97 5.39
CA GLU A 36 -1.93 4.88 6.24
C GLU A 36 -1.37 3.51 5.80
N ILE A 37 -1.28 3.27 4.49
CA ILE A 37 -0.65 2.06 3.93
C ILE A 37 0.82 2.00 4.34
N ASP A 38 1.59 3.08 4.16
CA ASP A 38 3.00 3.15 4.57
C ASP A 38 3.17 2.88 6.07
N HIS A 39 2.27 3.43 6.89
CA HIS A 39 2.27 3.22 8.32
C HIS A 39 2.02 1.75 8.69
N LEU A 40 1.00 1.12 8.10
CA LEU A 40 0.68 -0.30 8.32
C LEU A 40 1.80 -1.22 7.81
N GLN A 41 2.41 -0.92 6.67
CA GLN A 41 3.56 -1.66 6.14
C GLN A 41 4.76 -1.60 7.10
N ALA A 42 5.07 -0.41 7.65
CA ALA A 42 6.13 -0.27 8.63
C ALA A 42 5.85 -1.05 9.93
N GLN A 43 4.59 -1.07 10.39
CA GLN A 43 4.18 -1.91 11.53
C GLN A 43 4.34 -3.41 11.22
N LEU A 44 3.94 -3.85 10.03
CA LEU A 44 4.10 -5.22 9.55
C LEU A 44 5.56 -5.66 9.53
N ASP A 45 6.44 -4.83 8.96
CA ASP A 45 7.87 -5.10 8.90
C ASP A 45 8.49 -5.16 10.29
N LYS A 46 8.07 -4.28 11.21
CA LYS A 46 8.50 -4.31 12.61
C LYS A 46 8.09 -5.62 13.28
N LEU A 47 6.83 -6.02 13.15
CA LEU A 47 6.32 -7.27 13.72
C LEU A 47 7.00 -8.51 13.12
N ARG A 48 7.23 -8.53 11.80
CA ARG A 48 7.98 -9.59 11.11
C ARG A 48 9.41 -9.70 11.63
N ARG A 49 10.10 -8.57 11.88
CA ARG A 49 11.46 -8.56 12.47
C ARG A 49 11.48 -9.02 13.93
N MET A 50 10.41 -8.77 14.69
CA MET A 50 10.29 -9.19 16.09
C MET A 50 9.95 -10.68 16.24
N ASN A 51 9.69 -11.41 15.14
CA ASN A 51 9.03 -12.70 15.19
C ASN A 51 9.95 -13.93 15.35
N PHE A 52 11.06 -13.82 16.08
CA PHE A 52 11.90 -14.96 16.46
C PHE A 52 11.46 -15.52 17.83
N GLY A 53 10.82 -16.69 17.85
CA GLY A 53 10.56 -17.48 19.08
C GLY A 53 9.13 -18.02 19.25
N SER A 54 8.93 -18.92 20.22
CA SER A 54 7.66 -19.66 20.48
C SER A 54 6.44 -18.80 20.88
N ARG A 55 6.62 -17.49 21.09
CA ARG A 55 5.53 -16.49 21.29
C ARG A 55 5.03 -15.84 19.99
N SER A 56 5.60 -16.21 18.84
CA SER A 56 5.33 -15.69 17.49
C SER A 56 3.89 -15.92 17.00
N GLU A 57 3.17 -16.90 17.54
CA GLU A 57 1.84 -17.29 17.06
C GLU A 57 0.80 -16.14 17.10
N LYS A 58 0.81 -15.30 18.15
CA LYS A 58 -0.08 -14.12 18.25
C LYS A 58 0.29 -13.03 17.24
N VAL A 59 1.57 -12.86 16.97
CA VAL A 59 2.07 -11.90 15.98
C VAL A 59 1.71 -12.37 14.58
N SER A 60 1.81 -13.66 14.28
CA SER A 60 1.39 -14.24 13.01
C SER A 60 -0.10 -14.05 12.74
N ARG A 61 -0.96 -14.20 13.76
CA ARG A 61 -2.39 -13.87 13.63
C ARG A 61 -2.64 -12.38 13.36
N ARG A 62 -1.88 -11.49 14.02
CA ARG A 62 -1.94 -10.04 13.79
C ARG A 62 -1.49 -9.68 12.37
N ILE A 63 -0.45 -10.34 11.86
CA ILE A 63 0.03 -10.21 10.48
C ILE A 63 -1.07 -10.60 9.48
N ALA A 64 -1.68 -11.77 9.67
CA ALA A 64 -2.76 -12.25 8.80
C ALA A 64 -3.97 -11.30 8.77
N GLN A 65 -4.34 -10.73 9.91
CA GLN A 65 -5.42 -9.74 9.98
C GLN A 65 -5.07 -8.47 9.18
N MET A 66 -3.87 -7.91 9.39
CA MET A 66 -3.44 -6.71 8.67
C MET A 66 -3.29 -6.96 7.16
N GLU A 67 -2.85 -8.14 6.74
CA GLU A 67 -2.78 -8.53 5.33
C GLU A 67 -4.18 -8.61 4.69
N ALA A 68 -5.18 -9.08 5.43
CA ALA A 68 -6.57 -9.10 4.99
C ALA A 68 -7.15 -7.68 4.86
N ASP A 69 -6.90 -6.82 5.84
CA ASP A 69 -7.36 -5.43 5.85
C ASP A 69 -6.73 -4.64 4.68
N LEU A 70 -5.42 -4.83 4.42
CA LEU A 70 -4.75 -4.24 3.27
C LEU A 70 -5.36 -4.70 1.94
N LYS A 71 -5.66 -5.99 1.80
CA LYS A 71 -6.27 -6.53 0.59
C LYS A 71 -7.67 -5.96 0.36
N ALA A 72 -8.43 -5.72 1.41
CA ALA A 72 -9.75 -5.09 1.32
C ALA A 72 -9.64 -3.63 0.83
N LEU A 73 -8.77 -2.84 1.47
CA LEU A 73 -8.52 -1.45 1.09
C LEU A 73 -7.99 -1.31 -0.34
N GLN A 74 -7.13 -2.23 -0.76
CA GLN A 74 -6.58 -2.25 -2.11
C GLN A 74 -7.67 -2.57 -3.14
N LYS A 75 -8.52 -3.57 -2.88
CA LYS A 75 -9.66 -3.89 -3.74
C LYS A 75 -10.62 -2.70 -3.87
N GLU A 76 -10.90 -2.00 -2.78
CA GLU A 76 -11.72 -0.77 -2.82
C GLU A 76 -11.06 0.32 -3.68
N SER A 77 -9.75 0.51 -3.55
CA SER A 77 -8.97 1.43 -4.38
C SER A 77 -9.00 1.05 -5.86
N ASP A 78 -8.85 -0.23 -6.19
CA ASP A 78 -8.89 -0.75 -7.56
C ASP A 78 -10.27 -0.59 -8.20
N THR A 79 -11.35 -0.79 -7.42
CA THR A 79 -12.70 -0.49 -7.91
C THR A 79 -12.92 1.00 -8.17
N LEU A 80 -12.27 1.88 -7.41
CA LEU A 80 -12.38 3.33 -7.56
C LEU A 80 -11.48 3.88 -8.68
N THR A 81 -10.34 3.24 -8.95
CA THR A 81 -9.34 3.72 -9.93
C THR A 81 -9.33 2.93 -11.24
N GLY A 82 -10.09 1.84 -11.35
CA GLY A 82 -10.18 1.00 -12.55
C GLY A 82 -8.88 0.26 -12.87
N ARG A 83 -7.94 0.18 -11.91
CA ARG A 83 -6.65 -0.47 -12.08
C ARG A 83 -6.80 -1.96 -11.83
N VAL A 84 -6.44 -2.79 -12.82
CA VAL A 84 -6.42 -4.24 -12.71
C VAL A 84 -5.07 -4.64 -12.11
N ASP A 85 -5.08 -5.47 -11.07
CA ASP A 85 -3.89 -5.99 -10.40
C ASP A 85 -2.79 -6.40 -11.41
N ASP A 86 -1.63 -5.76 -11.33
CA ASP A 86 -0.41 -6.30 -11.92
C ASP A 86 -0.08 -7.61 -11.18
N PRO A 87 0.26 -8.71 -11.89
CA PRO A 87 0.51 -10.00 -11.26
C PRO A 87 1.57 -9.84 -10.19
N ALA A 88 1.29 -10.35 -8.99
CA ALA A 88 2.18 -10.27 -7.83
C ALA A 88 3.56 -10.81 -8.20
N VAL A 89 4.48 -9.91 -8.54
CA VAL A 89 5.87 -10.25 -8.81
C VAL A 89 6.46 -10.67 -7.47
N GLN A 90 6.70 -11.98 -7.30
CA GLN A 90 7.41 -12.49 -6.15
C GLN A 90 8.74 -11.76 -6.05
N ARG A 91 8.86 -10.86 -5.06
CA ARG A 91 10.11 -10.20 -4.72
C ARG A 91 11.14 -11.33 -4.50
N PRO A 92 12.18 -11.45 -5.34
CA PRO A 92 13.16 -12.51 -5.14
C PRO A 92 13.73 -12.35 -3.74
N LEU A 93 13.68 -13.43 -2.95
CA LEU A 93 14.29 -13.45 -1.62
C LEU A 93 15.72 -12.95 -1.77
N ARG A 94 16.06 -11.87 -1.08
CA ARG A 94 17.45 -11.42 -0.95
C ARG A 94 18.21 -12.62 -0.41
N GLN A 95 18.93 -13.33 -1.26
CA GLN A 95 19.87 -14.35 -0.85
C GLN A 95 20.83 -13.66 0.10
N THR A 96 20.66 -13.90 1.40
CA THR A 96 21.61 -13.47 2.39
C THR A 96 22.90 -14.16 2.02
N ARG A 97 23.86 -13.39 1.49
CA ARG A 97 25.24 -13.87 1.32
C ARG A 97 25.67 -14.38 2.69
N THR A 98 25.71 -15.69 2.84
CA THR A 98 26.28 -16.33 4.03
C THR A 98 27.69 -15.77 4.17
N ARG A 99 27.95 -15.09 5.28
CA ARG A 99 29.28 -14.57 5.57
C ARG A 99 30.22 -15.77 5.61
N LYS A 100 31.25 -15.75 4.76
CA LYS A 100 32.33 -16.75 4.84
C LYS A 100 32.83 -16.78 6.29
N PRO A 101 32.96 -17.96 6.92
CA PRO A 101 33.54 -18.04 8.26
C PRO A 101 34.94 -17.44 8.23
N PHE A 102 35.32 -16.78 9.33
CA PHE A 102 36.63 -16.15 9.45
C PHE A 102 37.73 -17.19 9.18
N PRO A 103 38.74 -16.86 8.37
CA PRO A 103 39.85 -17.77 8.13
C PRO A 103 40.60 -18.02 9.44
N ASN A 104 40.89 -19.29 9.73
CA ASN A 104 41.68 -19.70 10.88
C ASN A 104 43.09 -19.12 10.76
N HIS A 105 43.35 -18.03 11.47
CA HIS A 105 44.71 -17.57 11.69
C HIS A 105 45.29 -18.34 12.86
N SER A 106 46.23 -19.24 12.57
CA SER A 106 47.56 -19.31 13.19
C SER A 106 48.25 -20.65 12.88
N PRO A 107 49.51 -20.65 12.40
CA PRO A 107 50.48 -21.63 12.82
C PRO A 107 51.13 -21.19 14.15
N ARG A 108 51.09 -22.15 15.09
CA ARG A 108 51.74 -22.29 16.41
C ARG A 108 52.58 -21.13 16.95
#